data_AF-A0A945TSR8-F1
#
_entry.id   AF-A0A945TSR8-F1
#
_cell.length_a   1.000
_cell.length_b   1.000
_cell.length_c   1.000
_cell.angle_alpha   90.00
_cell.angle_beta   90.00
_cell.angle_gamma   90.00
#
_symmetry.space_group_name_H-M   'P 1'
#
loop_
_entity.id
_entity.type
_entity.pdbx_description
1 polymer ?
#
loop_
_entity_poly.entity_id
_entity_poly.type
_entity_poly.pdbx_seq_one_letter_code
_entity_poly.pdbx_strand_id
1 'polypeptide(L)'
;MQINFWKYLFGAGVFGLILCSILIMITLYLVNSKVIQQRKLSLRDQNIEPVSRFGGIGLYWGFLGVVLLLWWIPVEKQLIGLEYLPQNRLAGMCIGGLLAWGLGFVDDVIDLRARWKLTWQIILSVLAIGLGFEINTIQVPVLQIINLG
;
A
#
# COMPACT_ATOMS: atom_id res chain seq x y z
N MET A 1 5.29 -23.00 24.54
CA MET A 1 3.87 -23.01 24.16
C MET A 1 3.82 -22.71 22.65
N GLN A 2 3.31 -23.61 21.81
CA GLN A 2 3.37 -23.41 20.35
C GLN A 2 2.28 -22.40 19.94
N ILE A 3 2.65 -21.14 19.84
CA ILE A 3 1.76 -20.07 19.38
C ILE A 3 1.26 -20.43 17.97
N ASN A 4 -0.06 -20.50 17.81
CA ASN A 4 -0.73 -20.82 16.55
C ASN A 4 -0.65 -19.63 15.57
N PHE A 5 0.55 -19.36 15.07
CA PHE A 5 0.88 -18.28 14.14
C PHE A 5 -0.18 -18.04 13.05
N TRP A 6 -0.62 -19.11 12.40
CA TRP A 6 -1.62 -19.05 11.33
C TRP A 6 -2.97 -18.45 11.76
N LYS A 7 -3.39 -18.66 13.02
CA LYS A 7 -4.64 -18.09 13.55
C LYS A 7 -4.55 -16.58 13.69
N TYR A 8 -3.40 -16.05 14.10
CA TYR A 8 -3.17 -14.62 14.21
C TYR A 8 -3.08 -13.97 12.83
N LEU A 9 -2.36 -14.59 11.89
CA LEU A 9 -2.27 -14.09 10.52
C LEU A 9 -3.66 -14.05 9.86
N PHE A 10 -4.42 -15.14 9.99
CA PHE A 10 -5.78 -15.22 9.47
C PHE A 10 -6.71 -14.21 10.16
N GLY A 11 -6.65 -14.12 11.49
CA GLY A 11 -7.45 -13.18 12.27
C GLY A 11 -7.15 -11.72 11.90
N ALA A 12 -5.88 -11.35 11.75
CA ALA A 12 -5.49 -10.02 11.32
C ALA A 12 -5.89 -9.73 9.87
N GLY A 13 -5.85 -10.74 8.99
CA GLY A 13 -6.38 -10.64 7.63
C GLY A 13 -7.88 -10.36 7.60
N VAL A 14 -8.67 -11.13 8.33
CA VAL A 14 -10.13 -10.92 8.46
C VAL A 14 -10.43 -9.56 9.08
N PHE A 15 -9.72 -9.20 10.15
CA PHE A 15 -9.86 -7.89 10.79
C PHE A 15 -9.53 -6.76 9.82
N GLY A 16 -8.47 -6.90 9.04
CA GLY A 16 -8.09 -5.92 8.02
C GLY A 16 -9.13 -5.78 6.91
N LEU A 17 -9.72 -6.89 6.45
CA LEU A 17 -10.82 -6.84 5.49
C LEU A 17 -12.01 -6.05 6.04
N ILE A 18 -12.40 -6.29 7.29
CA ILE A 18 -13.50 -5.57 7.95
C ILE A 18 -13.15 -4.09 8.10
N LEU A 19 -11.97 -3.78 8.63
CA LEU A 19 -11.52 -2.41 8.85
C LEU A 19 -11.43 -1.61 7.54
N CYS A 20 -10.83 -2.19 6.49
CA CYS A 20 -10.78 -1.58 5.16
C CYS A 20 -12.19 -1.35 4.61
N SER A 21 -13.08 -2.33 4.71
CA SER A 21 -14.46 -2.20 4.21
C SER A 21 -15.22 -1.06 4.90
N ILE A 22 -15.09 -0.95 6.23
CA ILE A 22 -15.69 0.14 7.01
C ILE A 22 -15.09 1.49 6.60
N LEU A 23 -13.76 1.60 6.52
CA LEU A 23 -13.09 2.86 6.16
C LEU A 23 -13.39 3.29 4.73
N ILE A 24 -13.50 2.35 3.79
CA ILE A 24 -13.93 2.63 2.43
C ILE A 24 -15.36 3.17 2.45
N MET A 25 -16.29 2.52 3.17
CA MET A 25 -17.67 2.98 3.27
C MET A 25 -17.76 4.39 3.87
N ILE A 26 -17.03 4.65 4.96
CA ILE A 26 -16.94 5.97 5.59
C ILE A 26 -16.38 7.00 4.59
N THR A 27 -15.29 6.67 3.89
CA THR A 27 -14.69 7.57 2.90
C THR A 27 -15.68 7.91 1.80
N LEU A 28 -16.35 6.91 1.23
CA LEU A 28 -17.34 7.10 0.17
C LEU A 28 -18.55 7.91 0.64
N TYR A 29 -18.97 7.74 1.90
CA TYR A 29 -20.05 8.52 2.50
C TYR A 29 -19.65 9.99 2.74
N LEU A 30 -18.42 10.23 3.20
CA LEU A 30 -17.91 11.58 3.46
C LEU A 30 -17.57 12.35 2.17
N VAL A 31 -17.18 11.64 1.11
CA VAL A 31 -16.94 12.26 -0.19
C VAL A 31 -18.26 12.79 -0.73
N ASN A 32 -18.34 14.11 -0.84
CA ASN A 32 -19.53 14.82 -1.30
C ASN A 32 -19.88 14.40 -2.73
N SER A 33 -21.17 14.12 -2.97
CA SER A 33 -21.76 13.89 -4.30
C SER A 33 -21.36 14.96 -5.32
N LYS A 34 -21.16 16.22 -4.88
CA LYS A 34 -20.69 17.31 -5.76
C LYS A 34 -19.28 17.07 -6.33
N VAL A 35 -18.36 16.49 -5.56
CA VAL A 35 -17.00 16.16 -6.04
C VAL A 35 -17.08 15.03 -7.07
N ILE A 36 -17.99 14.07 -6.86
CA ILE A 36 -18.24 12.97 -7.79
C ILE A 36 -18.89 13.48 -9.09
N GLN A 37 -19.86 14.40 -9.00
CA GLN A 37 -20.54 15.00 -10.16
C GLN A 37 -19.64 15.91 -11.00
N GLN A 38 -18.65 16.57 -10.39
CA GLN A 38 -17.68 17.40 -11.11
C GLN A 38 -16.69 16.58 -11.96
N ARG A 39 -16.68 15.25 -11.80
CA ARG A 39 -15.80 14.37 -12.56
C ARG A 39 -16.29 14.23 -14.00
N LYS A 40 -15.38 14.45 -14.96
CA LYS A 40 -15.62 14.15 -16.36
C LYS A 40 -15.52 12.64 -16.60
N LEU A 41 -16.50 12.08 -17.32
CA LEU A 41 -16.46 10.70 -17.78
C LEU A 41 -15.34 10.53 -18.81
N SER A 42 -14.54 9.49 -18.63
CA SER A 42 -13.50 9.08 -19.57
C SER A 42 -14.08 8.10 -20.58
N LEU A 43 -13.52 8.04 -21.79
CA LEU A 43 -13.84 7.01 -22.79
C LEU A 43 -13.53 5.58 -22.30
N ARG A 44 -12.79 5.46 -21.19
CA ARG A 44 -12.45 4.20 -20.53
C ARG A 44 -13.43 3.81 -19.42
N ASP A 45 -14.34 4.71 -19.03
CA ASP A 45 -15.32 4.43 -17.98
C ASP A 45 -16.44 3.55 -18.55
N GLN A 46 -16.78 2.47 -17.84
CA GLN A 46 -17.85 1.55 -18.22
C GLN A 46 -19.23 2.01 -17.73
N ASN A 47 -19.25 2.79 -16.64
CA ASN A 47 -20.47 3.29 -16.04
C ASN A 47 -20.81 4.67 -16.59
N ILE A 48 -22.09 4.87 -16.88
CA ILE A 48 -22.64 6.15 -17.31
C ILE A 48 -22.62 7.15 -16.14
N GLU A 49 -22.81 6.66 -14.92
CA GLU A 49 -22.73 7.47 -13.71
C GLU A 49 -21.28 7.55 -13.20
N PRO A 50 -20.82 8.75 -12.79
CA PRO A 50 -19.49 8.92 -12.24
C PRO A 50 -19.35 8.15 -10.91
N VAL A 51 -18.41 7.20 -10.89
CA VAL A 51 -18.06 6.44 -9.67
C VAL A 51 -16.91 7.13 -8.93
N SER A 52 -16.97 7.16 -7.60
CA SER A 52 -15.92 7.69 -6.74
C SER A 52 -14.62 6.90 -6.86
N ARG A 53 -13.48 7.60 -7.00
CA ARG A 53 -12.13 7.00 -7.04
C ARG A 53 -11.45 6.94 -5.66
N PHE A 54 -12.04 7.56 -4.63
CA PHE A 54 -11.41 7.76 -3.32
C PHE A 54 -11.33 6.52 -2.42
N GLY A 55 -11.74 5.34 -2.90
CA GLY A 55 -11.65 4.09 -2.12
C GLY A 55 -10.23 3.76 -1.66
N GLY A 56 -9.21 4.21 -2.40
CA GLY A 56 -7.79 4.02 -2.04
C GLY A 56 -7.40 4.64 -0.69
N ILE A 57 -8.09 5.68 -0.22
CA ILE A 57 -7.87 6.28 1.11
C ILE A 57 -8.20 5.25 2.19
N GLY A 58 -9.41 4.69 2.15
CA GLY A 58 -9.86 3.71 3.15
C GLY A 58 -9.01 2.43 3.12
N LEU A 59 -8.60 2.00 1.93
CA LEU A 59 -7.77 0.81 1.76
C LEU A 59 -6.36 0.99 2.37
N TYR A 60 -5.70 2.12 2.09
CA TYR A 60 -4.37 2.38 2.64
C TYR A 60 -4.38 2.54 4.15
N TRP A 61 -5.30 3.34 4.70
CA TRP A 61 -5.38 3.56 6.14
C TRP A 61 -5.83 2.32 6.92
N GLY A 62 -6.71 1.50 6.33
CA GLY A 62 -7.07 0.21 6.90
C GLY A 62 -5.90 -0.77 6.92
N PHE A 63 -5.16 -0.87 5.82
CA PHE A 63 -3.94 -1.69 5.76
C PHE A 63 -2.89 -1.23 6.77
N LEU A 64 -2.58 0.07 6.79
CA LEU A 64 -1.61 0.65 7.72
C LEU A 64 -2.02 0.42 9.18
N GLY A 65 -3.31 0.59 9.49
CA GLY A 65 -3.85 0.32 10.82
C GLY A 65 -3.65 -1.12 11.28
N VAL A 66 -3.84 -2.11 10.38
CA VAL A 66 -3.62 -3.53 10.69
C VAL A 66 -2.13 -3.81 10.89
N VAL A 67 -1.26 -3.25 10.06
CA VAL A 67 0.20 -3.39 10.20
C VAL A 67 0.67 -2.83 11.55
N LEU A 68 0.20 -1.64 11.93
CA LEU A 68 0.51 -1.02 13.22
C LEU A 68 -0.03 -1.84 14.39
N LEU A 69 -1.24 -2.39 14.27
CA LEU A 69 -1.82 -3.27 15.28
C LEU A 69 -0.99 -4.54 15.45
N LEU A 70 -0.59 -5.18 14.35
CA LEU A 70 0.27 -6.36 14.38
C LEU A 70 1.66 -6.05 14.97
N TRP A 71 2.17 -4.84 14.75
CA TRP A 71 3.41 -4.38 15.35
C TRP A 71 3.28 -4.18 16.87
N TRP A 72 2.13 -3.73 17.35
CA TRP A 72 1.89 -3.46 18.78
C TRP A 72 1.67 -4.74 19.62
N ILE A 73 1.24 -5.85 19.01
CA ILE A 73 1.01 -7.09 19.75
C ILE A 73 2.37 -7.73 20.10
N PRO A 74 2.71 -7.89 21.40
CA PRO A 74 3.95 -8.53 21.82
C PRO A 74 3.82 -10.05 21.62
N VAL A 75 4.16 -10.53 20.43
CA VAL A 75 4.23 -11.97 20.13
C VAL A 75 5.69 -12.40 20.21
N GLU A 76 5.97 -13.47 20.95
CA GLU A 76 7.33 -14.03 21.16
C GLU A 76 8.09 -14.35 19.85
N LYS A 77 7.37 -14.41 18.72
CA LYS A 77 7.92 -14.40 17.36
C LYS A 77 7.12 -13.36 16.55
N GLN A 78 7.70 -12.20 16.25
CA GLN A 78 7.03 -11.22 15.39
C GLN A 78 6.56 -11.86 14.08
N LEU A 79 5.28 -11.69 13.79
CA LEU A 79 4.57 -12.47 12.78
C LEU A 79 5.01 -12.22 11.33
N ILE A 80 5.67 -11.09 11.07
CA ILE A 80 5.87 -10.58 9.70
C ILE A 80 7.36 -10.37 9.40
N GLY A 81 8.24 -10.69 10.36
CA GLY A 81 9.69 -10.51 10.23
C GLY A 81 10.14 -9.05 10.03
N LEU A 82 9.27 -8.07 10.30
CA LEU A 82 9.57 -6.64 10.13
C LEU A 82 10.71 -6.15 11.04
N GLU A 83 10.95 -6.80 12.18
CA GLU A 83 12.10 -6.48 13.05
C GLU A 83 13.46 -6.91 12.47
N TYR A 84 13.47 -7.90 11.59
CA TYR A 84 14.71 -8.31 10.91
C TYR A 84 15.10 -7.30 9.82
N LEU A 85 14.23 -6.35 9.50
CA LEU A 85 14.58 -5.25 8.62
C LEU A 85 15.41 -4.22 9.39
N PRO A 86 16.57 -3.79 8.86
CA PRO A 86 17.29 -2.67 9.42
C PRO A 86 16.40 -1.43 9.46
N GLN A 87 16.55 -0.63 10.51
CA GLN A 87 15.68 0.52 10.81
C GLN A 87 15.54 1.50 9.63
N ASN A 88 16.60 1.65 8.83
CA ASN A 88 16.61 2.47 7.61
C ASN A 88 15.64 1.95 6.54
N ARG A 89 15.57 0.62 6.34
CA ARG A 89 14.65 -0.01 5.38
C ARG A 89 13.21 0.06 5.87
N LEU A 90 12.97 -0.13 7.17
CA LEU A 90 11.63 -0.01 7.73
C LEU A 90 11.11 1.43 7.58
N ALA A 91 11.92 2.42 7.95
CA ALA A 91 11.59 3.84 7.73
C ALA A 91 11.37 4.13 6.23
N GLY A 92 12.22 3.58 5.37
CA GLY A 92 12.09 3.70 3.92
C GLY A 92 10.80 3.09 3.37
N MET A 93 10.37 1.95 3.88
CA MET A 93 9.10 1.30 3.52
C MET A 93 7.91 2.18 3.92
N CYS A 94 7.92 2.71 5.15
CA CYS A 94 6.83 3.57 5.65
C CYS A 94 6.75 4.89 4.88
N ILE A 95 7.89 5.57 4.69
CA ILE A 95 7.95 6.83 3.95
C ILE A 95 7.60 6.61 2.47
N GLY A 96 8.20 5.60 1.84
CA GLY A 96 7.93 5.24 0.45
C GLY A 96 6.46 4.87 0.21
N GLY A 97 5.87 4.09 1.13
CA GLY A 97 4.45 3.74 1.09
C GLY A 97 3.54 4.97 1.21
N LEU A 98 3.86 5.90 2.11
CA LEU A 98 3.10 7.13 2.29
C LEU A 98 3.22 8.06 1.08
N LEU A 99 4.41 8.18 0.49
CA LEU A 99 4.62 8.96 -0.73
C LEU A 99 3.91 8.33 -1.94
N ALA A 100 3.96 7.00 -2.09
CA ALA A 100 3.28 6.29 -3.16
C ALA A 100 1.76 6.43 -3.04
N TRP A 101 1.21 6.30 -1.82
CA TRP A 101 -0.20 6.56 -1.56
C TRP A 101 -0.58 8.01 -1.86
N GLY A 102 0.22 8.97 -1.37
CA GLY A 102 -0.01 10.40 -1.60
C GLY A 102 -0.03 10.74 -3.09
N LEU A 103 0.86 10.13 -3.87
CA LEU A 103 0.87 10.28 -5.32
C LEU A 103 -0.43 9.74 -5.96
N GLY A 104 -0.87 8.55 -5.56
CA GLY A 104 -2.12 7.95 -6.02
C GLY A 104 -3.32 8.84 -5.67
N PHE A 105 -3.34 9.40 -4.47
CA PHE A 105 -4.38 10.33 -4.05
C PHE A 105 -4.40 11.63 -4.85
N VAL A 106 -3.23 12.23 -5.12
CA VAL A 106 -3.13 13.43 -5.97
C VAL A 106 -3.59 13.11 -7.40
N ASP A 107 -3.27 11.92 -7.91
CA ASP A 107 -3.73 11.45 -9.20
C ASP A 107 -5.26 11.28 -9.25
N ASP A 108 -5.87 10.76 -8.20
CA ASP A 108 -7.32 10.62 -8.11
C ASP A 108 -8.05 11.98 -8.10
N VAL A 109 -7.41 13.04 -7.59
CA VAL A 109 -7.97 14.39 -7.52
C VAL A 109 -7.75 15.19 -8.81
N ILE A 110 -6.55 15.15 -9.39
CA ILE A 110 -6.11 16.07 -10.46
C ILE A 110 -6.04 15.39 -11.84
N ASP A 111 -6.14 14.05 -11.92
CA ASP A 111 -5.96 13.25 -13.14
C ASP A 111 -4.61 13.56 -13.82
N LEU A 112 -3.53 13.12 -13.19
CA LEU A 112 -2.16 13.43 -13.63
C LEU A 112 -1.89 12.83 -15.02
N ARG A 113 -1.14 13.57 -15.85
CA ARG A 113 -0.66 13.02 -17.13
C ARG A 113 0.31 11.86 -16.89
N ALA A 114 0.26 10.85 -17.74
CA ALA A 114 1.10 9.65 -17.65
C ALA A 114 2.61 9.95 -17.53
N ARG A 115 3.09 11.01 -18.19
CA ARG A 115 4.50 11.46 -18.11
C ARG A 115 4.92 11.77 -16.67
N TRP A 116 4.08 12.50 -15.94
CA TRP A 116 4.35 12.86 -14.54
C TRP A 116 4.26 11.64 -13.62
N LYS A 117 3.29 10.74 -13.84
CA LYS A 117 3.18 9.49 -13.06
C LYS A 117 4.48 8.68 -13.17
N LEU A 118 5.01 8.53 -14.38
CA LEU A 118 6.25 7.81 -14.61
C LEU A 118 7.45 8.48 -13.92
N THR A 119 7.57 9.81 -14.04
CA THR A 119 8.64 10.56 -13.36
C THR A 119 8.64 10.33 -11.85
N TRP A 120 7.46 10.37 -11.23
CA TRP A 120 7.35 10.14 -9.80
C TRP A 120 7.65 8.69 -9.38
N GLN A 121 7.24 7.72 -10.19
CA GLN A 121 7.60 6.32 -9.97
C GLN A 121 9.12 6.12 -10.02
N ILE A 122 9.80 6.73 -10.98
CA ILE A 122 11.27 6.70 -11.07
C ILE A 122 11.92 7.33 -9.83
N ILE A 123 11.43 8.49 -9.39
CA ILE A 123 11.93 9.16 -8.19
C ILE A 123 11.76 8.26 -6.96
N LEU A 124 10.59 7.65 -6.77
CA LEU A 124 10.32 6.72 -5.68
C LEU A 124 11.24 5.50 -5.71
N SER A 125 11.51 4.95 -6.89
CA SER A 125 12.45 3.84 -7.05
C SER A 125 13.88 4.22 -6.67
N VAL A 126 14.36 5.40 -7.10
CA VAL A 126 15.70 5.90 -6.73
C VAL A 126 15.81 6.13 -5.23
N LEU A 127 14.77 6.70 -4.61
CA LEU A 127 14.72 6.86 -3.15
C LEU A 127 14.76 5.52 -2.42
N ALA A 128 14.03 4.51 -2.89
CA ALA A 128 14.05 3.18 -2.30
C ALA A 128 15.46 2.56 -2.34
N ILE A 129 16.16 2.67 -3.47
CA ILE A 129 17.55 2.23 -3.60
C ILE A 129 18.45 2.96 -2.59
N GLY A 130 18.33 4.29 -2.49
CA GLY A 130 19.10 5.09 -1.51
C GLY A 130 18.81 4.74 -0.04
N LEU A 131 17.64 4.17 0.25
CA LEU A 131 17.25 3.67 1.57
C LEU A 131 17.71 2.22 1.83
N GLY A 132 18.48 1.65 0.91
CA GLY A 132 19.10 0.33 1.01
C GLY A 132 18.21 -0.82 0.55
N PHE A 133 17.14 -0.55 -0.20
CA PHE A 133 16.38 -1.60 -0.89
C PHE A 133 17.15 -2.03 -2.15
N GLU A 134 18.07 -2.96 -1.95
CA GLU A 134 18.93 -3.52 -2.99
C GLU A 134 18.59 -4.99 -3.21
N ILE A 135 18.68 -5.44 -4.47
CA ILE A 135 18.50 -6.84 -4.85
C ILE A 135 19.89 -7.43 -5.08
N ASN A 136 20.41 -8.09 -4.06
CA ASN A 136 21.77 -8.66 -4.11
C ASN A 136 21.78 -10.03 -4.79
N THR A 137 20.66 -10.75 -4.80
CA THR A 137 20.59 -12.09 -5.37
C THR A 137 19.32 -12.26 -6.18
N ILE A 138 19.46 -12.80 -7.38
CA ILE A 138 18.33 -13.20 -8.21
C ILE A 138 18.34 -14.72 -8.34
N GLN A 139 17.24 -15.36 -7.93
CA GLN A 139 17.02 -16.77 -8.20
C GLN A 139 16.25 -16.92 -9.50
N VAL A 140 16.90 -17.43 -10.54
CA VAL A 140 16.23 -17.74 -11.80
C VAL A 140 15.59 -19.13 -11.67
N PRO A 141 14.26 -19.27 -11.83
CA PRO A 141 13.64 -20.58 -11.86
C PRO A 141 14.24 -21.36 -13.03
N VAL A 142 14.92 -22.47 -12.74
CA VAL A 142 15.66 -23.40 -13.63
C VAL A 142 17.20 -23.27 -13.65
N LEU A 143 17.80 -22.09 -13.53
CA LEU A 143 19.27 -21.95 -13.69
C LEU A 143 20.02 -22.11 -12.36
N GLN A 144 20.41 -21.00 -11.74
CA GLN A 144 21.16 -20.94 -10.49
C GLN A 144 20.91 -19.58 -9.84
N ILE A 145 21.26 -19.47 -8.56
CA ILE A 145 21.21 -18.21 -7.84
C ILE A 145 22.36 -17.34 -8.36
N ILE A 146 22.03 -16.22 -9.00
CA ILE A 146 23.00 -15.25 -9.49
C ILE A 146 23.16 -14.20 -8.40
N ASN A 147 24.38 -14.08 -7.88
CA ASN A 147 24.75 -13.00 -6.98
C ASN A 147 25.12 -11.75 -7.81
N LEU A 148 24.47 -10.64 -7.52
CA LEU A 148 24.63 -9.33 -8.15
C LEU A 148 25.50 -8.38 -7.30
N GLY A 149 25.82 -8.75 -6.05
CA GLY A 149 26.58 -7.93 -5.10
C GLY A 149 26.53 -8.45 -3.67
#